data_AF-A0A7Y5BQ35-F1
#
_entry.id   AF-A0A7Y5BQ35-F1
#
_cell.length_a   1.000
_cell.length_b   1.000
_cell.length_c   1.000
_cell.angle_alpha   90.00
_cell.angle_beta   90.00
_cell.angle_gamma   90.00
#
_symmetry.space_group_name_H-M   'P 1'
#
loop_
_entity.id
_entity.type
_entity.pdbx_description
1 polymer ?
#
loop_
_entity_poly.entity_id
_entity_poly.type
_entity_poly.pdbx_seq_one_letter_code
_entity_poly.pdbx_strand_id
1 'polypeptide(L)'
;MKMLFTLIFAAILLTACANPPQRTPTPSMPGTPTQTATTTPLPTVTPRPTSTVYVYTPKPHNTPTETPAIPTRTPYILPTNTPGPSPTPTATIIPISASDDFWLDLQAQEYTLFSGSSTVGPGGYIYSAYIFLDSTFWAKSPPMPYREAQDTEGCRIAFYRWDGEKNVFLYSFPGVQYTDKSVYGMFGGYPISCVAVDWENPFTWSFFGGPTQDDLNAISASGAWSDVNQNGNPEFAVLYRYCSNGCLNYGVIAVHLYEIQTTSKVVDLTANLPGVIEPIKGFVHSTDPLDFYIYDPTLEYCYKWCTIETFWIYAWDGEAFIDVTPKYADEYRKKGETILASLKEKKAVWPREFDLLEILFLYEKAGLRREAVDIFLEITDLSRWPNAIPDEVCWLQFARASIQEDFGRGRPFQFPAFDLTNAYVETSFALAHLLPKMDTQKYDLSACIALLPTPQP
;
A
#
# COMPACT_ATOMS: atom_id res chain seq x y z
N MET A 1 -19.00 0.56 -71.59
CA MET A 1 -17.50 0.42 -71.43
C MET A 1 -16.87 1.78 -71.12
N LYS A 2 -17.07 2.12 -69.79
CA LYS A 2 -16.50 2.88 -68.66
C LYS A 2 -16.84 4.36 -68.79
N MET A 3 -18.04 4.69 -68.36
CA MET A 3 -18.69 5.93 -67.88
C MET A 3 -18.16 6.32 -66.49
N LEU A 4 -17.36 7.47 -66.34
CA LEU A 4 -18.01 8.68 -65.80
C LEU A 4 -17.26 9.18 -64.56
N PHE A 5 -16.52 10.40 -64.67
CA PHE A 5 -17.01 11.77 -64.37
C PHE A 5 -15.85 12.59 -63.78
N THR A 6 -15.28 13.39 -64.65
CA THR A 6 -14.74 14.75 -64.51
C THR A 6 -15.83 15.79 -64.83
N LEU A 7 -16.24 16.66 -63.78
CA LEU A 7 -16.27 18.12 -63.90
C LEU A 7 -16.85 18.73 -62.63
N ILE A 8 -16.17 19.68 -61.90
CA ILE A 8 -15.82 21.11 -61.72
C ILE A 8 -16.93 21.79 -60.89
N PHE A 9 -16.56 22.38 -59.72
CA PHE A 9 -16.92 23.78 -59.41
C PHE A 9 -15.95 24.34 -58.38
N ALA A 10 -14.99 25.25 -58.70
CA ALA A 10 -14.61 26.67 -58.57
C ALA A 10 -15.27 27.31 -57.34
N ALA A 11 -14.53 27.82 -56.32
CA ALA A 11 -14.02 29.09 -55.74
C ALA A 11 -15.18 29.88 -55.10
N ILE A 12 -15.17 29.96 -53.72
CA ILE A 12 -15.59 31.20 -53.01
C ILE A 12 -14.64 31.43 -51.83
N LEU A 13 -13.58 32.31 -51.91
CA LEU A 13 -13.07 33.51 -51.21
C LEU A 13 -14.17 34.24 -50.45
N LEU A 14 -14.17 34.15 -49.00
CA LEU A 14 -14.51 35.29 -48.11
C LEU A 14 -13.66 35.21 -46.84
N THR A 15 -12.56 36.06 -46.63
CA THR A 15 -12.17 37.25 -45.84
C THR A 15 -13.10 37.43 -44.63
N ALA A 16 -12.58 37.01 -43.38
CA ALA A 16 -12.87 37.92 -42.25
C ALA A 16 -11.70 37.89 -41.26
N CYS A 17 -10.78 38.91 -41.33
CA CYS A 17 -10.28 40.05 -40.53
C CYS A 17 -10.54 39.85 -39.04
N ALA A 18 -9.70 39.15 -38.29
CA ALA A 18 -9.56 39.17 -36.81
C ALA A 18 -8.95 40.50 -36.34
N ASN A 19 -9.82 41.52 -36.09
CA ASN A 19 -9.72 42.69 -35.19
C ASN A 19 -8.93 42.37 -33.92
N PRO A 20 -7.83 43.12 -33.57
CA PRO A 20 -7.16 43.05 -32.26
C PRO A 20 -8.08 43.54 -31.13
N PRO A 21 -8.06 42.89 -29.99
CA PRO A 21 -8.92 43.30 -28.86
C PRO A 21 -8.61 44.74 -28.41
N GLN A 22 -9.55 45.73 -28.66
CA GLN A 22 -9.91 47.01 -28.03
C GLN A 22 -9.90 46.92 -26.50
N ARG A 23 -8.77 47.32 -25.84
CA ARG A 23 -8.52 47.80 -24.47
C ARG A 23 -9.66 48.68 -23.96
N THR A 24 -10.53 48.04 -23.31
CA THR A 24 -11.54 48.61 -22.38
C THR A 24 -10.85 49.39 -21.25
N PRO A 25 -11.13 50.77 -21.01
CA PRO A 25 -10.63 51.59 -19.89
C PRO A 25 -11.13 51.04 -18.53
N THR A 26 -10.16 50.55 -17.80
CA THR A 26 -10.09 50.36 -16.34
C THR A 26 -10.91 51.44 -15.60
N PRO A 27 -12.07 51.08 -14.97
CA PRO A 27 -12.73 52.00 -14.02
C PRO A 27 -11.91 52.18 -12.74
N SER A 28 -11.33 53.41 -12.49
CA SER A 28 -10.89 54.10 -11.24
C SER A 28 -11.88 53.83 -10.09
N MET A 29 -11.54 52.79 -9.29
CA MET A 29 -12.15 52.60 -7.96
C MET A 29 -11.59 53.62 -6.96
N PRO A 30 -12.55 54.21 -6.17
CA PRO A 30 -12.54 55.11 -5.00
C PRO A 30 -12.10 54.39 -3.72
N GLY A 31 -10.89 54.81 -3.20
CA GLY A 31 -10.56 55.23 -1.82
C GLY A 31 -10.64 54.07 -0.82
N THR A 32 -9.50 53.46 -0.55
CA THR A 32 -9.04 52.59 0.54
C THR A 32 -9.57 53.08 1.90
N PRO A 33 -10.62 52.39 2.52
CA PRO A 33 -10.84 52.59 3.96
C PRO A 33 -9.77 51.91 4.81
N THR A 34 -8.95 52.71 5.52
CA THR A 34 -8.16 52.52 6.76
C THR A 34 -8.81 51.47 7.67
N GLN A 35 -8.40 50.15 7.51
CA GLN A 35 -8.63 48.98 8.38
C GLN A 35 -7.72 49.05 9.63
N THR A 36 -8.28 49.43 10.79
CA THR A 36 -7.98 49.16 12.21
C THR A 36 -7.61 47.68 12.42
N ALA A 37 -6.27 47.39 12.55
CA ALA A 37 -5.49 46.22 12.99
C ALA A 37 -6.15 45.51 14.18
N THR A 38 -7.00 44.50 13.88
CA THR A 38 -7.38 43.47 14.87
C THR A 38 -6.29 42.41 14.96
N THR A 39 -5.38 42.52 15.96
CA THR A 39 -4.39 41.57 16.54
C THR A 39 -5.04 40.20 16.79
N THR A 40 -4.89 39.30 15.84
CA THR A 40 -5.07 37.84 15.90
C THR A 40 -4.03 37.21 16.84
N PRO A 41 -4.46 36.55 17.99
CA PRO A 41 -3.51 35.87 18.90
C PRO A 41 -2.77 34.74 18.20
N LEU A 42 -1.44 34.86 18.18
CA LEU A 42 -0.32 33.94 17.90
C LEU A 42 -0.68 32.50 18.32
N PRO A 43 -0.74 31.54 17.35
CA PRO A 43 -0.95 30.11 17.62
C PRO A 43 0.14 29.54 18.57
N THR A 44 -0.29 29.23 19.82
CA THR A 44 0.40 28.39 20.81
C THR A 44 0.86 27.07 20.16
N VAL A 45 2.12 27.03 19.74
CA VAL A 45 2.96 25.87 19.36
C VAL A 45 2.89 24.81 20.47
N THR A 46 2.00 23.86 20.31
CA THR A 46 2.01 22.63 21.13
C THR A 46 3.22 21.77 20.78
N PRO A 47 4.28 21.65 21.70
CA PRO A 47 5.45 20.79 21.44
C PRO A 47 5.04 19.33 21.19
N ARG A 48 5.33 18.88 20.01
CA ARG A 48 5.41 17.49 19.52
C ARG A 48 6.30 16.63 20.44
N PRO A 49 5.76 15.49 21.06
CA PRO A 49 6.59 14.64 21.93
C PRO A 49 7.80 14.05 21.18
N THR A 50 9.03 14.51 21.44
CA THR A 50 10.39 13.93 21.25
C THR A 50 10.43 12.48 21.74
N SER A 51 10.34 11.47 20.83
CA SER A 51 10.80 10.07 20.84
C SER A 51 11.55 9.73 22.14
N THR A 52 10.84 9.24 23.14
CA THR A 52 11.37 8.59 24.36
C THR A 52 12.22 7.38 23.99
N VAL A 53 13.53 7.50 23.77
CA VAL A 53 14.63 6.50 23.86
C VAL A 53 14.49 5.70 25.16
N TYR A 54 13.91 4.47 25.09
CA TYR A 54 13.95 3.45 26.16
C TYR A 54 15.40 3.19 26.62
N VAL A 55 15.89 3.95 27.66
CA VAL A 55 17.12 3.60 28.39
C VAL A 55 16.81 2.45 29.36
N TYR A 56 17.10 1.20 28.95
CA TYR A 56 17.26 0.02 29.83
C TYR A 56 18.22 0.30 30.99
N THR A 57 17.64 0.64 32.18
CA THR A 57 18.39 0.69 33.44
C THR A 57 18.49 -0.72 34.04
N PRO A 58 19.69 -1.40 34.07
CA PRO A 58 19.85 -2.67 34.79
C PRO A 58 19.60 -2.49 36.30
N LYS A 59 18.50 -3.05 36.82
CA LYS A 59 18.20 -3.22 38.25
C LYS A 59 19.39 -3.86 38.99
N PRO A 60 19.91 -3.18 40.12
CA PRO A 60 20.98 -3.77 40.94
C PRO A 60 20.48 -5.00 41.71
N HIS A 61 21.09 -6.14 41.34
CA HIS A 61 21.29 -7.42 42.03
C HIS A 61 21.86 -7.21 43.44
N ASN A 62 20.95 -7.03 44.43
CA ASN A 62 21.30 -7.20 45.86
C ASN A 62 20.91 -8.61 46.34
N THR A 63 21.98 -9.47 46.37
CA THR A 63 22.11 -10.65 47.26
C THR A 63 21.96 -10.24 48.73
N PRO A 64 20.93 -11.03 49.41
CA PRO A 64 21.43 -11.62 50.67
C PRO A 64 20.98 -13.08 50.82
N THR A 65 22.01 -13.96 50.98
CA THR A 65 22.21 -15.18 51.78
C THR A 65 21.30 -15.19 53.01
N GLU A 66 20.11 -16.10 52.82
CA GLU A 66 19.49 -16.66 54.05
C GLU A 66 19.02 -18.09 53.78
N THR A 67 19.68 -19.11 54.40
CA THR A 67 19.46 -20.28 55.26
C THR A 67 18.22 -21.05 54.82
N PRO A 68 18.28 -22.39 54.40
CA PRO A 68 17.20 -23.20 53.82
C PRO A 68 16.13 -23.55 54.87
N ALA A 69 14.92 -22.81 54.84
CA ALA A 69 13.68 -23.26 55.50
C ALA A 69 12.93 -24.25 54.60
N ILE A 70 12.89 -25.52 54.99
CA ILE A 70 11.97 -26.67 54.93
C ILE A 70 10.77 -26.34 54.05
N PRO A 71 10.64 -26.95 52.80
CA PRO A 71 9.57 -26.70 51.82
C PRO A 71 8.19 -27.06 52.38
N THR A 72 7.46 -26.13 52.93
CA THR A 72 5.98 -26.24 53.08
C THR A 72 5.33 -26.29 51.69
N ARG A 73 5.07 -27.53 51.18
CA ARG A 73 4.15 -27.98 50.12
C ARG A 73 3.03 -26.96 49.86
N THR A 74 3.30 -25.95 49.07
CA THR A 74 2.30 -25.08 48.42
C THR A 74 1.34 -25.94 47.57
N PRO A 75 0.04 -26.09 47.91
CA PRO A 75 -0.96 -26.80 47.12
C PRO A 75 -0.82 -26.50 45.62
N TYR A 76 -0.15 -27.36 44.87
CA TYR A 76 -0.28 -27.55 43.42
C TYR A 76 -1.63 -27.03 42.90
N ILE A 77 -1.76 -25.70 42.67
CA ILE A 77 -2.89 -25.11 41.91
C ILE A 77 -2.85 -25.66 40.47
N LEU A 78 -3.47 -26.80 40.17
CA LEU A 78 -3.83 -27.35 38.85
C LEU A 78 -4.24 -26.23 37.88
N PRO A 79 -3.48 -25.95 36.73
CA PRO A 79 -3.89 -24.99 35.69
C PRO A 79 -5.41 -25.03 35.46
N THR A 80 -6.14 -24.19 36.18
CA THR A 80 -7.55 -23.85 35.86
C THR A 80 -7.78 -23.92 34.35
N ASN A 81 -8.13 -25.13 33.77
CA ASN A 81 -8.86 -25.33 32.50
C ASN A 81 -9.21 -24.00 31.82
N THR A 82 -8.25 -23.36 31.18
CA THR A 82 -8.63 -22.30 30.23
C THR A 82 -9.87 -22.70 29.42
N PRO A 83 -11.16 -22.32 29.87
CA PRO A 83 -12.37 -22.60 29.09
C PRO A 83 -12.07 -22.60 27.57
N GLY A 84 -11.98 -23.82 27.03
CA GLY A 84 -12.08 -24.06 25.57
C GLY A 84 -12.94 -23.01 24.87
N PRO A 85 -12.47 -22.38 23.70
CA PRO A 85 -13.25 -21.38 22.95
C PRO A 85 -14.72 -21.80 22.80
N SER A 86 -15.60 -21.39 23.70
CA SER A 86 -17.06 -21.48 23.48
C SER A 86 -17.42 -21.15 22.03
N PRO A 87 -18.07 -22.23 21.27
CA PRO A 87 -18.50 -21.98 19.88
C PRO A 87 -19.11 -20.57 19.73
N THR A 88 -18.34 -19.75 19.12
CA THR A 88 -18.83 -18.39 18.80
C THR A 88 -20.10 -18.50 17.93
N PRO A 89 -21.29 -18.14 18.48
CA PRO A 89 -22.52 -18.13 17.68
C PRO A 89 -22.29 -17.55 16.29
N THR A 90 -22.37 -18.48 15.25
CA THR A 90 -22.34 -17.97 13.86
C THR A 90 -23.66 -17.26 13.54
N ALA A 91 -23.65 -15.86 13.66
CA ALA A 91 -24.90 -15.11 13.35
C ALA A 91 -25.26 -15.28 11.88
N THR A 92 -26.49 -15.80 11.69
CA THR A 92 -27.07 -15.83 10.32
C THR A 92 -27.17 -14.40 9.76
N ILE A 93 -26.67 -14.35 8.48
CA ILE A 93 -26.78 -13.02 7.82
C ILE A 93 -28.23 -12.51 7.90
N ILE A 94 -28.34 -11.24 8.39
CA ILE A 94 -29.68 -10.64 8.46
C ILE A 94 -29.92 -9.87 7.15
N PRO A 95 -30.99 -10.35 6.40
CA PRO A 95 -31.25 -9.67 5.13
C PRO A 95 -31.61 -8.19 5.32
N ILE A 96 -31.06 -7.39 4.32
CA ILE A 96 -31.39 -5.95 4.38
C ILE A 96 -32.85 -5.77 3.93
N SER A 97 -33.58 -4.99 4.71
CA SER A 97 -34.99 -4.76 4.34
C SER A 97 -35.11 -4.11 2.96
N ALA A 98 -36.17 -4.55 2.22
CA ALA A 98 -36.40 -3.98 0.86
C ALA A 98 -36.73 -2.48 0.94
N SER A 99 -37.09 -2.08 2.13
CA SER A 99 -37.45 -0.64 2.27
C SER A 99 -36.30 0.16 2.87
N ASP A 100 -35.14 -0.45 3.01
CA ASP A 100 -33.99 0.28 3.60
C ASP A 100 -33.55 1.41 2.65
N ASP A 101 -33.45 2.67 3.25
CA ASP A 101 -33.20 3.87 2.40
C ASP A 101 -31.84 3.77 1.70
N PHE A 102 -30.81 3.36 2.47
CA PHE A 102 -29.48 3.26 1.84
C PHE A 102 -29.47 2.21 0.72
N TRP A 103 -30.14 1.08 1.00
CA TRP A 103 -30.18 0.02 -0.04
C TRP A 103 -30.95 0.52 -1.27
N LEU A 104 -31.99 1.17 -1.08
CA LEU A 104 -32.75 1.72 -2.22
C LEU A 104 -31.91 2.74 -3.00
N ASP A 105 -31.16 3.55 -2.23
CA ASP A 105 -30.26 4.50 -2.92
C ASP A 105 -29.20 3.76 -3.76
N LEU A 106 -28.61 2.70 -3.24
CA LEU A 106 -27.58 1.95 -4.01
C LEU A 106 -28.22 1.29 -5.24
N GLN A 107 -29.44 0.81 -5.12
CA GLN A 107 -30.10 0.19 -6.28
C GLN A 107 -30.34 1.24 -7.38
N ALA A 108 -30.73 2.45 -6.91
CA ALA A 108 -30.96 3.53 -7.91
C ALA A 108 -29.67 3.88 -8.65
N GLN A 109 -28.57 3.52 -8.02
CA GLN A 109 -27.28 3.81 -8.69
C GLN A 109 -26.74 2.55 -9.37
N GLU A 110 -27.62 1.55 -9.40
CA GLU A 110 -27.35 0.30 -10.13
C GLU A 110 -26.32 -0.56 -9.40
N TYR A 111 -26.26 -0.45 -8.09
CA TYR A 111 -25.45 -1.40 -7.30
C TYR A 111 -26.29 -2.64 -6.97
N THR A 112 -25.56 -3.76 -6.95
CA THR A 112 -26.24 -5.01 -6.50
C THR A 112 -25.51 -5.59 -5.27
N LEU A 113 -26.44 -6.12 -4.42
CA LEU A 113 -25.83 -6.77 -3.25
C LEU A 113 -25.08 -8.05 -3.69
N PHE A 114 -23.81 -8.04 -3.42
CA PHE A 114 -22.95 -9.16 -3.85
C PHE A 114 -22.80 -10.18 -2.73
N SER A 115 -22.41 -9.62 -1.53
CA SER A 115 -22.20 -10.56 -0.41
C SER A 115 -22.46 -9.83 0.91
N GLY A 116 -22.84 -10.68 1.96
CA GLY A 116 -23.03 -10.12 3.32
C GLY A 116 -22.65 -11.14 4.40
N SER A 117 -22.31 -10.50 5.50
CA SER A 117 -21.98 -11.39 6.64
C SER A 117 -22.34 -10.68 7.95
N SER A 118 -22.56 -11.59 9.05
CA SER A 118 -22.95 -10.98 10.34
C SER A 118 -22.15 -11.61 11.47
N THR A 119 -22.02 -10.75 12.52
CA THR A 119 -21.34 -11.24 13.74
C THR A 119 -21.99 -10.57 14.96
N VAL A 120 -21.70 -11.28 16.11
CA VAL A 120 -22.23 -10.66 17.36
C VAL A 120 -21.15 -9.70 17.91
N GLY A 121 -21.52 -8.41 17.97
CA GLY A 121 -20.55 -7.39 18.43
C GLY A 121 -20.88 -6.88 19.84
N PRO A 122 -20.35 -5.78 20.23
CA PRO A 122 -20.54 -5.20 21.57
C PRO A 122 -22.02 -5.06 21.93
N GLY A 123 -22.19 -5.49 23.24
CA GLY A 123 -23.60 -5.29 23.72
C GLY A 123 -24.51 -6.45 23.28
N GLY A 124 -23.83 -7.44 22.59
CA GLY A 124 -24.62 -8.64 22.22
C GLY A 124 -25.44 -8.42 20.95
N TYR A 125 -25.24 -7.27 20.27
CA TYR A 125 -26.01 -7.05 19.03
C TYR A 125 -25.37 -7.80 17.86
N ILE A 126 -26.34 -7.97 16.85
CA ILE A 126 -25.80 -8.58 15.61
C ILE A 126 -25.41 -7.45 14.64
N TYR A 127 -24.19 -7.53 14.14
CA TYR A 127 -23.71 -6.56 13.15
C TYR A 127 -23.48 -7.28 11.82
N SER A 128 -23.91 -6.51 10.76
CA SER A 128 -23.71 -7.11 9.43
C SER A 128 -22.94 -6.16 8.52
N ALA A 129 -22.07 -6.73 7.73
CA ALA A 129 -21.41 -5.97 6.65
C ALA A 129 -21.85 -6.52 5.29
N TYR A 130 -22.11 -5.54 4.43
CA TYR A 130 -22.59 -5.93 3.09
C TYR A 130 -21.70 -5.29 2.03
N ILE A 131 -21.49 -6.14 0.99
CA ILE A 131 -20.69 -5.62 -0.13
C ILE A 131 -21.62 -5.45 -1.34
N PHE A 132 -21.50 -4.23 -1.86
CA PHE A 132 -22.32 -3.92 -3.05
C PHE A 132 -21.39 -3.66 -4.24
N LEU A 133 -21.86 -4.22 -5.42
CA LEU A 133 -21.05 -4.00 -6.62
C LEU A 133 -21.85 -3.19 -7.65
N ASP A 134 -21.11 -2.33 -8.19
CA ASP A 134 -21.72 -1.55 -9.28
C ASP A 134 -21.97 -2.48 -10.49
N SER A 135 -23.24 -2.73 -10.77
CA SER A 135 -23.63 -3.69 -11.81
C SER A 135 -23.25 -3.19 -13.21
N THR A 136 -23.05 -1.92 -13.29
CA THR A 136 -22.70 -1.41 -14.63
C THR A 136 -21.20 -1.58 -14.90
N PHE A 137 -20.54 -1.75 -13.77
CA PHE A 137 -19.07 -1.82 -13.92
C PHE A 137 -18.69 -3.03 -14.77
N TRP A 138 -19.44 -4.16 -14.74
CA TRP A 138 -19.01 -5.34 -15.52
C TRP A 138 -19.77 -5.40 -16.85
N ALA A 139 -20.94 -4.76 -16.82
CA ALA A 139 -21.78 -4.82 -18.05
C ALA A 139 -21.29 -3.81 -19.09
N LYS A 140 -20.52 -2.76 -18.66
CA LYS A 140 -20.05 -1.72 -19.62
C LYS A 140 -18.58 -1.99 -19.99
N SER A 141 -18.00 -3.20 -19.60
CA SER A 141 -16.56 -3.36 -19.92
C SER A 141 -16.41 -4.15 -21.21
N PRO A 142 -16.46 -3.65 -22.58
CA PRO A 142 -15.33 -3.97 -23.47
C PRO A 142 -14.13 -3.06 -23.20
N PRO A 143 -12.75 -3.52 -23.48
CA PRO A 143 -11.56 -2.86 -22.93
C PRO A 143 -11.72 -1.34 -22.83
N MET A 144 -12.43 -0.78 -21.88
CA MET A 144 -12.51 0.67 -21.66
C MET A 144 -11.11 1.29 -21.73
N PRO A 145 -10.89 2.26 -22.69
CA PRO A 145 -9.68 3.09 -22.68
C PRO A 145 -9.41 3.70 -21.29
N TYR A 146 -8.32 3.22 -20.52
CA TYR A 146 -7.53 3.57 -19.33
C TYR A 146 -7.93 4.94 -18.76
N ARG A 147 -8.80 5.83 -19.43
CA ARG A 147 -8.83 7.20 -18.88
C ARG A 147 -10.23 7.52 -18.34
N GLU A 148 -11.27 6.50 -18.48
CA GLU A 148 -12.60 6.88 -17.96
C GLU A 148 -13.03 5.94 -16.85
N ALA A 149 -12.20 4.93 -16.48
CA ALA A 149 -12.50 3.99 -15.38
C ALA A 149 -12.01 4.55 -14.04
N GLN A 150 -11.60 5.85 -13.98
CA GLN A 150 -10.84 6.36 -12.82
C GLN A 150 -11.78 7.06 -11.83
N ASP A 151 -13.20 6.99 -12.23
CA ASP A 151 -14.01 7.69 -11.21
C ASP A 151 -15.19 6.81 -10.79
N THR A 152 -15.11 5.49 -11.21
CA THR A 152 -16.37 4.80 -10.83
C THR A 152 -16.08 3.82 -9.69
N GLU A 153 -16.55 4.24 -8.47
CA GLU A 153 -16.53 3.31 -7.31
C GLU A 153 -17.14 1.95 -7.69
N GLY A 154 -16.23 0.98 -7.91
CA GLY A 154 -16.67 -0.35 -8.37
C GLY A 154 -17.33 -1.16 -7.25
N CYS A 155 -17.20 -0.64 -5.96
CA CYS A 155 -17.87 -1.41 -4.89
C CYS A 155 -18.08 -0.51 -3.67
N ARG A 156 -19.13 -0.91 -2.80
CA ARG A 156 -19.43 -0.25 -1.51
C ARG A 156 -19.60 -1.29 -0.40
N ILE A 157 -19.07 -0.82 0.75
CA ILE A 157 -19.27 -1.70 1.93
C ILE A 157 -20.15 -0.95 2.94
N ALA A 158 -21.18 -1.74 3.33
CA ALA A 158 -22.09 -1.11 4.32
C ALA A 158 -22.19 -1.97 5.59
N PHE A 159 -22.33 -1.17 6.72
CA PHE A 159 -22.38 -1.86 8.04
C PHE A 159 -23.73 -1.55 8.69
N TYR A 160 -24.34 -2.70 9.21
CA TYR A 160 -25.63 -2.56 9.91
C TYR A 160 -25.57 -3.20 11.29
N ARG A 161 -26.46 -2.64 12.09
CA ARG A 161 -26.68 -3.31 13.39
C ARG A 161 -28.14 -3.79 13.45
N TRP A 162 -28.31 -5.07 13.96
CA TRP A 162 -29.69 -5.56 14.18
C TRP A 162 -30.16 -5.27 15.61
N ASP A 163 -31.26 -4.53 15.73
CA ASP A 163 -31.70 -4.19 17.12
C ASP A 163 -32.83 -5.11 17.56
N GLY A 164 -33.07 -6.26 16.73
CA GLY A 164 -34.14 -7.21 17.15
C GLY A 164 -35.40 -7.05 16.29
N GLU A 165 -35.42 -5.90 15.65
CA GLU A 165 -36.64 -5.68 14.82
C GLU A 165 -36.24 -5.28 13.40
N LYS A 166 -35.21 -4.42 13.33
CA LYS A 166 -34.83 -3.96 11.97
C LYS A 166 -33.31 -3.75 11.91
N ASN A 167 -32.89 -3.65 10.55
CA ASN A 167 -31.47 -3.30 10.36
C ASN A 167 -31.25 -1.78 10.51
N VAL A 168 -30.29 -1.50 11.39
CA VAL A 168 -29.98 -0.06 11.59
C VAL A 168 -28.65 0.23 10.87
N PHE A 169 -28.76 1.12 9.84
CA PHE A 169 -27.54 1.46 9.08
C PHE A 169 -26.55 2.22 9.98
N LEU A 170 -25.32 1.75 9.88
CA LEU A 170 -24.31 2.42 10.75
C LEU A 170 -23.41 3.29 9.88
N TYR A 171 -22.84 2.65 8.90
CA TYR A 171 -21.87 3.42 8.10
C TYR A 171 -21.55 2.66 6.82
N SER A 172 -21.09 3.53 5.78
CA SER A 172 -20.63 2.85 4.55
C SER A 172 -19.29 3.45 4.09
N PHE A 173 -18.48 2.48 3.50
CA PHE A 173 -17.16 2.89 2.95
C PHE A 173 -17.17 2.65 1.44
N PRO A 174 -16.69 3.70 0.80
CA PRO A 174 -16.45 3.35 -0.61
C PRO A 174 -15.26 2.40 -0.78
N GLY A 175 -15.33 1.59 -1.88
CA GLY A 175 -14.09 0.82 -2.13
C GLY A 175 -12.84 1.71 -2.06
N VAL A 176 -11.73 1.16 -1.38
CA VAL A 176 -10.50 1.96 -1.21
C VAL A 176 -10.02 2.43 -2.59
N GLN A 177 -9.97 3.83 -2.57
CA GLN A 177 -9.37 4.39 -3.81
C GLN A 177 -7.92 4.79 -3.54
N TYR A 178 -6.97 4.12 -4.10
CA TYR A 178 -5.57 4.56 -3.90
C TYR A 178 -5.25 5.71 -4.87
N THR A 179 -5.82 6.90 -4.66
CA THR A 179 -5.95 8.06 -5.56
C THR A 179 -4.62 8.84 -5.59
N ASP A 180 -3.57 8.42 -4.73
CA ASP A 180 -2.36 9.26 -4.93
C ASP A 180 -1.55 8.74 -6.14
N LYS A 181 -1.83 9.36 -7.28
CA LYS A 181 -1.18 9.04 -8.56
C LYS A 181 0.35 9.09 -8.42
N SER A 182 0.81 9.95 -7.43
CA SER A 182 2.29 10.11 -7.35
C SER A 182 2.95 8.92 -6.63
N VAL A 183 2.02 8.18 -5.87
CA VAL A 183 2.61 7.08 -5.07
C VAL A 183 2.12 5.74 -5.63
N TYR A 184 0.97 5.75 -6.46
CA TYR A 184 0.41 4.44 -6.85
C TYR A 184 0.01 4.48 -8.33
N GLY A 185 0.63 5.47 -9.09
CA GLY A 185 0.39 5.75 -10.53
C GLY A 185 0.18 4.46 -11.32
N MET A 186 0.64 3.34 -10.73
CA MET A 186 0.38 2.09 -11.47
C MET A 186 -0.96 1.47 -11.07
N PHE A 187 -1.55 2.00 -9.93
CA PHE A 187 -2.82 1.40 -9.44
C PHE A 187 -3.97 2.33 -9.77
N GLY A 188 -3.63 3.63 -10.17
CA GLY A 188 -4.56 4.77 -10.29
C GLY A 188 -5.29 4.72 -11.64
N GLY A 189 -5.74 3.44 -12.00
CA GLY A 189 -6.61 3.37 -13.21
C GLY A 189 -7.30 2.02 -13.30
N TYR A 190 -7.22 1.17 -12.21
CA TYR A 190 -7.77 -0.18 -12.46
C TYR A 190 -9.02 -0.38 -11.60
N PRO A 191 -9.93 -1.18 -12.25
CA PRO A 191 -11.15 -1.42 -11.48
C PRO A 191 -10.87 -2.16 -10.16
N ILE A 192 -11.26 -1.48 -9.08
CA ILE A 192 -11.18 -2.15 -7.76
C ILE A 192 -12.44 -2.98 -7.56
N SER A 193 -12.11 -4.32 -7.50
CA SER A 193 -13.27 -5.16 -7.11
C SER A 193 -13.14 -5.63 -5.66
N CYS A 194 -14.23 -5.61 -5.00
CA CYS A 194 -14.21 -6.11 -3.61
C CYS A 194 -14.86 -7.50 -3.56
N VAL A 195 -14.16 -8.34 -2.91
CA VAL A 195 -14.78 -9.67 -2.71
C VAL A 195 -14.70 -10.03 -1.22
N ALA A 196 -15.89 -10.55 -0.80
CA ALA A 196 -15.80 -11.10 0.57
C ALA A 196 -14.97 -12.38 0.57
N VAL A 197 -14.04 -12.41 1.54
CA VAL A 197 -13.18 -13.61 1.56
C VAL A 197 -13.75 -14.60 2.60
N ASP A 198 -14.12 -15.76 1.93
CA ASP A 198 -14.39 -16.88 2.86
C ASP A 198 -13.09 -17.60 3.25
N TRP A 199 -12.64 -17.36 4.60
CA TRP A 199 -11.30 -17.83 5.04
C TRP A 199 -11.27 -19.36 5.11
N GLU A 200 -12.49 -19.90 5.01
CA GLU A 200 -12.55 -21.37 5.10
C GLU A 200 -12.55 -22.01 3.71
N ASN A 201 -12.80 -21.13 2.72
CA ASN A 201 -12.79 -21.63 1.33
C ASN A 201 -11.44 -21.35 0.64
N PRO A 202 -10.63 -22.33 0.57
CA PRO A 202 -9.28 -22.19 0.00
C PRO A 202 -9.32 -21.68 -1.44
N PHE A 203 -10.50 -21.84 -2.08
CA PHE A 203 -10.60 -21.39 -3.48
C PHE A 203 -10.62 -19.85 -3.56
N THR A 204 -11.09 -19.29 -2.42
CA THR A 204 -11.11 -17.81 -2.39
C THR A 204 -9.70 -17.23 -2.27
N TRP A 205 -8.68 -18.21 -1.94
CA TRP A 205 -7.34 -17.60 -1.80
C TRP A 205 -6.29 -18.49 -2.46
N SER A 206 -6.69 -19.55 -3.25
CA SER A 206 -5.83 -20.63 -3.78
C SER A 206 -4.87 -20.07 -4.82
N PHE A 207 -5.10 -18.77 -5.22
CA PHE A 207 -4.17 -18.33 -6.28
C PHE A 207 -2.95 -17.65 -5.67
N PHE A 208 -2.94 -17.51 -4.23
CA PHE A 208 -1.85 -16.64 -3.72
C PHE A 208 -1.23 -17.30 -2.48
N GLY A 209 -1.43 -18.63 -2.31
CA GLY A 209 -0.79 -19.19 -1.10
C GLY A 209 -1.45 -18.67 0.19
N GLY A 210 -2.82 -18.94 0.38
CA GLY A 210 -3.72 -18.47 1.45
C GLY A 210 -3.06 -18.49 2.84
N PRO A 211 -3.56 -17.63 3.79
CA PRO A 211 -3.05 -17.65 5.17
C PRO A 211 -3.11 -19.07 5.78
N THR A 212 -2.02 -19.33 6.62
CA THR A 212 -2.10 -20.62 7.37
C THR A 212 -3.24 -20.59 8.40
N GLN A 213 -3.71 -21.83 8.79
CA GLN A 213 -4.74 -21.88 9.84
C GLN A 213 -4.28 -21.10 11.10
N ASP A 214 -3.00 -21.14 11.38
CA ASP A 214 -2.50 -20.37 12.55
C ASP A 214 -2.71 -18.87 12.35
N ASP A 215 -2.46 -18.41 11.16
CA ASP A 215 -2.73 -16.98 10.88
C ASP A 215 -4.21 -16.64 11.08
N LEU A 216 -5.01 -17.59 10.57
CA LEU A 216 -6.45 -17.32 10.69
C LEU A 216 -6.89 -17.37 12.16
N ASN A 217 -6.33 -18.31 12.87
CA ASN A 217 -6.65 -18.38 14.31
C ASN A 217 -6.15 -17.14 15.06
N ALA A 218 -5.00 -16.64 14.61
CA ALA A 218 -4.42 -15.47 15.32
C ALA A 218 -5.30 -14.23 15.15
N ILE A 219 -6.01 -14.23 14.08
CA ILE A 219 -6.84 -13.00 13.93
C ILE A 219 -8.31 -13.36 14.18
N SER A 220 -8.36 -14.62 14.75
CA SER A 220 -9.69 -15.13 15.10
C SER A 220 -10.63 -15.04 13.90
N ALA A 221 -10.06 -15.44 12.78
CA ALA A 221 -10.88 -15.38 11.56
C ALA A 221 -11.71 -16.67 11.45
N SER A 222 -13.05 -16.61 11.54
CA SER A 222 -13.94 -17.76 11.28
C SER A 222 -14.90 -17.45 10.13
N GLY A 223 -14.77 -18.37 9.06
CA GLY A 223 -15.65 -18.05 7.89
C GLY A 223 -15.17 -16.79 7.14
N ALA A 224 -16.10 -15.91 6.67
CA ALA A 224 -15.71 -14.73 5.86
C ALA A 224 -15.22 -13.59 6.76
N TRP A 225 -15.06 -13.92 8.26
CA TRP A 225 -14.83 -12.67 9.02
C TRP A 225 -14.01 -12.98 10.27
N SER A 226 -13.43 -11.82 10.84
CA SER A 226 -12.67 -11.90 12.10
C SER A 226 -13.45 -11.23 13.23
N ASP A 227 -13.82 -11.99 14.49
CA ASP A 227 -14.58 -11.61 15.70
C ASP A 227 -13.71 -10.79 16.67
N VAL A 228 -13.67 -9.47 16.74
CA VAL A 228 -12.58 -8.80 17.49
C VAL A 228 -13.22 -8.01 18.64
N ASN A 229 -14.21 -8.53 19.29
CA ASN A 229 -14.50 -7.79 20.53
C ASN A 229 -14.78 -8.77 21.68
N GLN A 230 -13.75 -9.73 21.92
CA GLN A 230 -13.66 -10.33 23.28
C GLN A 230 -12.21 -10.69 23.59
N ASN A 231 -11.17 -10.12 22.62
CA ASN A 231 -9.78 -10.56 22.93
C ASN A 231 -8.80 -9.48 22.45
N GLY A 232 -9.29 -8.05 22.07
CA GLY A 232 -8.23 -7.08 21.69
C GLY A 232 -7.90 -7.15 20.19
N ASN A 233 -8.79 -7.77 19.15
CA ASN A 233 -8.46 -7.81 17.71
C ASN A 233 -9.61 -7.24 16.87
N PRO A 234 -9.45 -6.80 15.53
CA PRO A 234 -10.41 -6.17 14.61
C PRO A 234 -11.65 -7.06 14.38
N GLU A 235 -12.99 -6.36 14.18
CA GLU A 235 -14.33 -7.00 14.14
C GLU A 235 -14.65 -7.52 12.73
N PHE A 236 -14.01 -6.83 11.70
CA PHE A 236 -14.33 -7.29 10.33
C PHE A 236 -13.09 -7.14 9.46
N ALA A 237 -12.83 -8.28 8.69
CA ALA A 237 -11.79 -8.11 7.65
C ALA A 237 -12.42 -8.24 6.26
N VAL A 238 -12.14 -7.22 5.44
CA VAL A 238 -12.61 -7.28 4.03
C VAL A 238 -11.39 -7.22 3.10
N LEU A 239 -11.46 -8.09 2.06
CA LEU A 239 -10.36 -8.06 1.06
C LEU A 239 -10.77 -7.20 -0.14
N TYR A 240 -9.76 -6.46 -0.38
CA TYR A 240 -9.92 -5.72 -1.65
C TYR A 240 -8.94 -6.27 -2.68
N ARG A 241 -9.64 -6.67 -3.80
CA ARG A 241 -8.71 -7.06 -4.89
C ARG A 241 -8.61 -5.95 -5.92
N TYR A 242 -7.32 -5.52 -6.08
CA TYR A 242 -7.16 -4.54 -7.17
C TYR A 242 -6.28 -5.15 -8.27
N CYS A 243 -6.77 -4.96 -9.54
CA CYS A 243 -6.04 -5.57 -10.68
C CYS A 243 -5.31 -4.47 -11.47
N SER A 244 -4.02 -4.35 -11.15
CA SER A 244 -3.26 -3.23 -11.77
C SER A 244 -2.82 -3.63 -13.20
N ASN A 245 -3.60 -4.83 -13.91
CA ASN A 245 -3.10 -5.06 -15.29
C ASN A 245 -3.96 -6.14 -15.96
N GLY A 246 -5.34 -5.88 -16.12
CA GLY A 246 -6.05 -6.76 -17.08
C GLY A 246 -5.82 -8.24 -16.78
N CYS A 247 -6.21 -8.77 -15.65
CA CYS A 247 -6.82 -10.06 -15.26
C CYS A 247 -6.24 -11.22 -16.06
N LEU A 248 -4.91 -11.64 -15.60
CA LEU A 248 -4.98 -13.11 -15.79
C LEU A 248 -4.03 -13.81 -14.82
N ASN A 249 -3.75 -13.04 -13.51
CA ASN A 249 -3.23 -14.08 -12.57
C ASN A 249 -2.53 -13.41 -11.39
N TYR A 250 -2.71 -11.91 -11.05
CA TYR A 250 -1.92 -11.62 -9.84
C TYR A 250 -2.32 -10.25 -9.28
N GLY A 251 -3.68 -9.92 -9.26
CA GLY A 251 -4.12 -8.69 -8.57
C GLY A 251 -3.61 -8.63 -7.11
N VAL A 252 -3.07 -7.30 -6.79
CA VAL A 252 -2.72 -7.10 -5.37
C VAL A 252 -3.99 -7.12 -4.50
N ILE A 253 -3.98 -8.10 -3.61
CA ILE A 253 -5.12 -8.21 -2.65
C ILE A 253 -4.76 -7.45 -1.37
N ALA A 254 -5.68 -6.48 -1.16
CA ALA A 254 -5.46 -5.76 0.13
C ALA A 254 -6.56 -6.13 1.15
N VAL A 255 -6.02 -6.31 2.35
CA VAL A 255 -6.96 -6.63 3.44
C VAL A 255 -7.17 -5.36 4.27
N HIS A 256 -8.48 -5.06 4.47
CA HIS A 256 -8.81 -4.00 5.43
C HIS A 256 -9.54 -4.56 6.66
N LEU A 257 -9.08 -3.90 7.77
CA LEU A 257 -9.68 -4.38 9.04
C LEU A 257 -10.55 -3.26 9.62
N TYR A 258 -11.81 -3.67 9.92
CA TYR A 258 -12.74 -2.68 10.50
C TYR A 258 -13.10 -3.06 11.94
N GLU A 259 -13.32 -1.92 12.69
CA GLU A 259 -13.74 -2.13 14.10
C GLU A 259 -15.06 -1.38 14.34
N ILE A 260 -15.95 -2.20 14.99
CA ILE A 260 -17.18 -1.53 15.50
C ILE A 260 -17.03 -1.23 17.00
N GLN A 261 -17.18 0.01 17.35
CA GLN A 261 -16.94 0.42 18.75
C GLN A 261 -18.26 0.32 19.53
N THR A 262 -18.13 0.34 20.84
CA THR A 262 -19.33 0.21 21.69
C THR A 262 -20.33 1.33 21.38
N THR A 263 -19.87 2.33 20.74
CA THR A 263 -20.78 3.45 20.38
C THR A 263 -21.41 3.20 19.02
N SER A 264 -21.13 2.08 18.44
CA SER A 264 -21.63 1.73 17.10
C SER A 264 -20.91 2.50 15.99
N LYS A 265 -19.84 3.09 16.38
CA LYS A 265 -18.99 3.71 15.33
C LYS A 265 -18.14 2.63 14.63
N VAL A 266 -18.11 2.84 13.24
CA VAL A 266 -17.28 1.88 12.47
C VAL A 266 -16.00 2.59 12.03
N VAL A 267 -14.86 1.89 12.35
CA VAL A 267 -13.58 2.53 12.01
C VAL A 267 -12.77 1.55 11.17
N ASP A 268 -12.18 2.10 10.09
CA ASP A 268 -11.19 1.29 9.34
C ASP A 268 -9.80 1.39 10.01
N LEU A 269 -9.39 0.29 10.60
CA LEU A 269 -8.13 0.33 11.39
C LEU A 269 -6.91 0.36 10.48
N THR A 270 -7.09 0.10 9.23
CA THR A 270 -5.90 0.00 8.36
C THR A 270 -5.87 1.16 7.36
N ALA A 271 -6.80 2.08 7.58
CA ALA A 271 -6.96 3.15 6.56
C ALA A 271 -5.70 4.02 6.49
N ASN A 272 -4.97 4.01 7.61
CA ASN A 272 -3.85 5.00 7.59
C ASN A 272 -2.50 4.28 7.46
N LEU A 273 -2.54 3.00 7.12
CA LEU A 273 -1.25 2.32 6.96
C LEU A 273 -0.61 2.74 5.62
N PRO A 274 0.76 2.87 5.60
CA PRO A 274 1.48 3.37 4.43
C PRO A 274 1.48 2.35 3.27
N GLY A 275 0.90 1.18 3.56
CA GLY A 275 0.87 0.12 2.53
C GLY A 275 -0.40 -0.72 2.66
N VAL A 276 -0.23 -1.96 2.01
CA VAL A 276 -1.46 -2.78 2.05
C VAL A 276 -1.15 -4.10 2.77
N ILE A 277 -2.18 -4.55 3.43
CA ILE A 277 -2.05 -5.89 4.04
C ILE A 277 -2.33 -6.96 2.97
N GLU A 278 -1.29 -7.73 2.62
CA GLU A 278 -1.50 -8.75 1.57
C GLU A 278 -1.79 -10.11 2.21
N PRO A 279 -2.92 -10.71 1.75
CA PRO A 279 -3.33 -11.99 2.35
C PRO A 279 -2.47 -13.16 1.84
N ILE A 280 -1.19 -12.95 1.50
CA ILE A 280 -0.41 -14.11 1.00
C ILE A 280 0.48 -14.63 2.13
N LYS A 281 0.94 -15.93 2.08
CA LYS A 281 1.70 -16.66 3.13
C LYS A 281 2.56 -15.70 3.97
N GLY A 282 2.05 -15.57 5.37
CA GLY A 282 3.03 -14.98 6.33
C GLY A 282 2.67 -13.53 6.67
N PHE A 283 1.28 -13.10 6.33
CA PHE A 283 1.07 -11.66 6.59
C PHE A 283 0.93 -11.41 8.10
N VAL A 284 0.66 -12.64 8.87
CA VAL A 284 0.85 -12.46 10.33
C VAL A 284 2.31 -12.78 10.69
N HIS A 285 2.99 -11.71 11.03
CA HIS A 285 4.40 -11.89 11.41
C HIS A 285 4.53 -12.59 12.77
N SER A 286 3.76 -12.14 13.75
CA SER A 286 3.77 -12.78 15.08
C SER A 286 2.37 -12.70 15.70
N THR A 287 1.92 -13.78 16.45
CA THR A 287 0.58 -13.82 17.06
C THR A 287 0.65 -13.36 18.52
N ASP A 288 1.91 -13.05 18.90
CA ASP A 288 2.08 -12.53 20.28
C ASP A 288 3.38 -11.72 20.36
N PRO A 289 3.08 -10.42 20.18
CA PRO A 289 1.87 -9.66 19.85
C PRO A 289 1.50 -9.79 18.37
N LEU A 290 0.17 -9.61 18.12
CA LEU A 290 -0.24 -9.75 16.70
C LEU A 290 0.44 -8.68 15.83
N ASP A 291 1.32 -9.11 14.90
CA ASP A 291 2.05 -8.22 13.97
C ASP A 291 1.69 -8.60 12.53
N PHE A 292 1.59 -7.53 11.78
CA PHE A 292 1.25 -7.80 10.38
C PHE A 292 2.39 -7.32 9.46
N TYR A 293 2.54 -8.10 8.38
CA TYR A 293 3.37 -7.57 7.29
C TYR A 293 2.56 -6.58 6.45
N ILE A 294 3.19 -5.39 6.26
CA ILE A 294 2.52 -4.39 5.40
C ILE A 294 3.41 -4.18 4.16
N TYR A 295 2.75 -4.63 3.05
CA TYR A 295 3.48 -4.55 1.77
C TYR A 295 3.46 -3.12 1.21
N ASP A 296 4.64 -2.72 0.64
CA ASP A 296 4.74 -1.40 -0.01
C ASP A 296 4.52 -1.55 -1.52
N PRO A 297 3.38 -1.21 -1.87
CA PRO A 297 3.05 -1.43 -3.30
C PRO A 297 3.79 -0.46 -4.21
N THR A 298 4.43 0.54 -3.55
CA THR A 298 5.15 1.52 -4.40
C THR A 298 6.47 0.92 -4.92
N LEU A 299 6.83 -0.17 -4.38
CA LEU A 299 8.15 -0.68 -4.80
C LEU A 299 7.96 -1.79 -5.84
N GLU A 300 7.04 -1.65 -6.71
CA GLU A 300 6.88 -2.57 -7.85
C GLU A 300 7.77 -2.10 -9.02
N TYR A 301 8.88 -2.83 -9.21
CA TYR A 301 10.07 -2.42 -10.00
C TYR A 301 9.89 -2.84 -11.46
N CYS A 302 8.99 -3.86 -11.90
CA CYS A 302 8.83 -4.11 -13.35
C CYS A 302 7.47 -4.78 -13.60
N TYR A 303 7.09 -4.80 -15.07
CA TYR A 303 5.83 -5.35 -15.63
C TYR A 303 5.74 -6.86 -15.39
N LYS A 304 5.11 -7.38 -14.25
CA LYS A 304 4.35 -8.64 -14.10
C LYS A 304 5.22 -9.73 -13.46
N TRP A 305 6.59 -9.31 -12.83
CA TRP A 305 7.14 -10.55 -12.20
C TRP A 305 8.39 -10.21 -11.40
N CYS A 306 8.59 -8.83 -11.21
CA CYS A 306 9.78 -8.61 -10.36
C CYS A 306 9.40 -7.67 -9.21
N THR A 307 8.87 -8.30 -8.08
CA THR A 307 8.51 -7.42 -6.94
C THR A 307 9.63 -7.46 -5.89
N ILE A 308 10.12 -6.10 -5.71
CA ILE A 308 10.97 -6.01 -4.49
C ILE A 308 10.13 -6.35 -3.25
N GLU A 309 10.51 -7.57 -2.80
CA GLU A 309 9.72 -8.01 -1.63
C GLU A 309 10.19 -7.29 -0.35
N THR A 310 9.51 -6.14 -0.06
CA THR A 310 9.82 -5.47 1.23
C THR A 310 8.50 -5.21 1.98
N PHE A 311 8.67 -5.27 3.27
CA PHE A 311 7.44 -5.10 4.08
C PHE A 311 7.77 -4.31 5.34
N TRP A 312 6.66 -3.49 5.69
CA TRP A 312 6.68 -3.01 7.08
C TRP A 312 6.00 -4.03 8.03
N ILE A 313 6.57 -3.90 9.29
CA ILE A 313 5.83 -4.72 10.28
C ILE A 313 5.12 -3.79 11.27
N TYR A 314 3.72 -4.04 11.33
CA TYR A 314 2.93 -3.21 12.26
C TYR A 314 2.29 -4.09 13.35
N ALA A 315 2.36 -3.49 14.56
CA ALA A 315 1.75 -4.22 15.69
C ALA A 315 0.59 -3.41 16.27
N TRP A 316 -0.42 -4.22 16.62
CA TRP A 316 -1.53 -3.55 17.33
C TRP A 316 -1.12 -3.23 18.78
N ASP A 317 -1.27 -1.99 19.18
CA ASP A 317 -0.81 -1.66 20.56
C ASP A 317 -2.02 -1.46 21.48
N GLY A 318 -3.21 -1.87 20.95
CA GLY A 318 -4.43 -1.68 21.77
C GLY A 318 -5.31 -0.54 21.24
N GLU A 319 -4.65 0.27 20.49
CA GLU A 319 -5.43 1.45 20.02
C GLU A 319 -5.21 1.63 18.52
N ALA A 320 -3.97 1.45 18.08
CA ALA A 320 -3.66 1.67 16.65
C ALA A 320 -2.50 0.76 16.24
N PHE A 321 -2.45 0.62 14.88
CA PHE A 321 -1.25 -0.12 14.39
C PHE A 321 -0.04 0.82 14.37
N ILE A 322 1.06 0.28 15.03
CA ILE A 322 2.27 1.12 15.08
C ILE A 322 3.41 0.36 14.37
N ASP A 323 4.28 1.13 13.72
CA ASP A 323 5.40 0.52 12.97
C ASP A 323 6.44 -0.06 13.93
N VAL A 324 6.59 -1.39 13.88
CA VAL A 324 7.61 -2.02 14.76
C VAL A 324 8.70 -2.67 13.91
N THR A 325 8.79 -2.22 12.73
CA THR A 325 9.78 -2.80 11.79
C THR A 325 11.19 -2.77 12.36
N PRO A 326 11.56 -1.68 13.00
CA PRO A 326 12.94 -1.62 13.50
C PRO A 326 13.23 -2.73 14.52
N LYS A 327 12.24 -3.26 15.23
CA LYS A 327 12.47 -4.36 16.20
C LYS A 327 12.94 -5.64 15.50
N TYR A 328 12.65 -5.63 14.17
CA TYR A 328 13.01 -6.88 13.45
C TYR A 328 14.16 -6.64 12.47
N ALA A 329 15.03 -5.75 12.79
CA ALA A 329 16.13 -5.37 11.89
C ALA A 329 17.02 -6.60 11.59
N ASP A 330 17.21 -7.50 12.58
CA ASP A 330 18.09 -8.67 12.33
C ASP A 330 17.47 -9.61 11.27
N GLU A 331 16.15 -9.77 11.38
CA GLU A 331 15.50 -10.58 10.33
C GLU A 331 15.71 -9.99 8.93
N TYR A 332 15.56 -8.69 8.83
CA TYR A 332 15.76 -8.06 7.50
C TYR A 332 17.23 -8.20 7.07
N ARG A 333 18.09 -8.06 8.03
CA ARG A 333 19.51 -8.24 7.69
C ARG A 333 19.78 -9.67 7.17
N LYS A 334 19.24 -10.61 7.88
CA LYS A 334 19.47 -12.00 7.48
C LYS A 334 18.94 -12.24 6.06
N LYS A 335 17.78 -11.73 5.83
CA LYS A 335 17.26 -11.87 4.46
C LYS A 335 18.18 -11.19 3.44
N GLY A 336 18.57 -9.96 3.72
CA GLY A 336 19.54 -9.27 2.83
C GLY A 336 20.83 -10.06 2.63
N GLU A 337 21.30 -10.68 3.67
CA GLU A 337 22.58 -11.41 3.56
C GLU A 337 22.40 -12.67 2.68
N THR A 338 21.22 -13.24 2.79
CA THR A 338 20.96 -14.40 1.92
C THR A 338 20.99 -13.99 0.44
N ILE A 339 20.34 -12.86 0.20
CA ILE A 339 20.37 -12.39 -1.21
C ILE A 339 21.80 -12.03 -1.61
N LEU A 340 22.45 -11.36 -0.70
CA LEU A 340 23.85 -10.97 -0.98
C LEU A 340 24.72 -12.19 -1.25
N ALA A 341 24.61 -13.20 -0.44
CA ALA A 341 25.42 -14.42 -0.63
C ALA A 341 25.15 -15.03 -2.02
N SER A 342 23.88 -15.00 -2.39
CA SER A 342 23.54 -15.54 -3.72
C SER A 342 24.18 -14.70 -4.84
N LEU A 343 24.22 -13.41 -4.67
CA LEU A 343 24.84 -12.53 -5.68
C LEU A 343 26.35 -12.74 -5.76
N LYS A 344 26.95 -13.08 -4.64
CA LYS A 344 28.42 -13.26 -4.65
C LYS A 344 28.79 -14.60 -5.30
N GLU A 345 27.91 -15.54 -5.29
CA GLU A 345 28.22 -16.86 -5.87
C GLU A 345 28.05 -16.84 -7.38
N LYS A 346 27.34 -15.80 -7.92
CA LYS A 346 27.03 -15.80 -9.37
C LYS A 346 28.03 -14.89 -10.11
N LYS A 347 29.34 -15.04 -10.03
CA LYS A 347 30.42 -14.12 -10.45
C LYS A 347 30.43 -13.99 -11.99
N ALA A 348 29.48 -14.75 -12.77
CA ALA A 348 29.62 -14.62 -14.24
C ALA A 348 28.28 -14.20 -14.86
N VAL A 349 27.27 -13.92 -13.97
CA VAL A 349 25.95 -13.57 -14.57
C VAL A 349 25.50 -12.24 -13.96
N TRP A 350 25.27 -11.27 -14.88
CA TRP A 350 24.69 -9.99 -14.43
C TRP A 350 23.56 -10.22 -13.41
N PRO A 351 23.70 -9.42 -12.27
CA PRO A 351 22.66 -9.62 -11.25
C PRO A 351 21.30 -9.03 -11.70
N ARG A 352 20.35 -9.76 -11.18
CA ARG A 352 19.04 -9.11 -11.38
C ARG A 352 18.95 -7.79 -10.61
N GLU A 353 18.61 -6.68 -11.28
CA GLU A 353 18.56 -5.33 -10.66
C GLU A 353 17.70 -5.34 -9.40
N PHE A 354 16.68 -6.14 -9.45
CA PHE A 354 15.77 -6.04 -8.29
C PHE A 354 16.40 -6.71 -7.06
N ASP A 355 17.30 -7.69 -7.27
CA ASP A 355 17.98 -8.24 -6.07
C ASP A 355 18.84 -7.18 -5.37
N LEU A 356 19.48 -6.37 -6.26
CA LEU A 356 20.33 -5.30 -5.65
C LEU A 356 19.47 -4.28 -4.91
N LEU A 357 18.37 -3.94 -5.52
CA LEU A 357 17.51 -2.91 -4.90
C LEU A 357 16.76 -3.50 -3.70
N GLU A 358 16.48 -4.78 -3.77
CA GLU A 358 15.77 -5.39 -2.62
C GLU A 358 16.62 -5.32 -1.36
N ILE A 359 17.94 -5.58 -1.48
CA ILE A 359 18.80 -5.47 -0.27
C ILE A 359 18.76 -4.04 0.26
N LEU A 360 18.84 -3.13 -0.69
CA LEU A 360 18.83 -1.72 -0.28
C LEU A 360 17.54 -1.37 0.47
N PHE A 361 16.42 -1.79 -0.01
CA PHE A 361 15.14 -1.34 0.59
C PHE A 361 14.84 -2.15 1.86
N LEU A 362 15.32 -3.44 1.93
CA LEU A 362 15.16 -4.18 3.20
C LEU A 362 15.90 -3.48 4.35
N TYR A 363 17.12 -3.07 3.99
CA TYR A 363 17.91 -2.46 5.09
C TYR A 363 17.33 -1.08 5.45
N GLU A 364 16.88 -0.36 4.38
CA GLU A 364 16.28 0.96 4.71
C GLU A 364 15.06 0.79 5.63
N LYS A 365 14.24 -0.15 5.39
CA LYS A 365 13.03 -0.33 6.22
C LYS A 365 13.40 -0.74 7.64
N ALA A 366 14.51 -1.34 7.72
CA ALA A 366 14.92 -1.79 9.07
C ALA A 366 15.68 -0.68 9.79
N GLY A 367 15.75 0.52 9.18
CA GLY A 367 16.48 1.63 9.82
C GLY A 367 18.00 1.47 9.71
N LEU A 368 18.49 0.68 8.78
CA LEU A 368 19.95 0.44 8.63
C LEU A 368 20.42 1.09 7.32
N ARG A 369 20.19 2.38 7.17
CA ARG A 369 20.38 3.07 5.87
C ARG A 369 21.87 3.13 5.49
N ARG A 370 22.69 3.53 6.38
CA ARG A 370 24.14 3.60 6.05
C ARG A 370 24.66 2.24 5.61
N GLU A 371 24.35 1.25 6.43
CA GLU A 371 24.78 -0.11 6.01
C GLU A 371 24.24 -0.47 4.62
N ALA A 372 23.00 -0.14 4.38
CA ALA A 372 22.41 -0.44 3.06
C ALA A 372 23.25 0.18 1.94
N VAL A 373 23.68 1.42 2.12
CA VAL A 373 24.44 2.12 1.06
C VAL A 373 25.83 1.47 0.92
N ASP A 374 26.41 1.13 2.05
CA ASP A 374 27.75 0.52 1.96
C ASP A 374 27.69 -0.81 1.19
N ILE A 375 26.69 -1.57 1.50
CA ILE A 375 26.59 -2.88 0.84
C ILE A 375 26.26 -2.68 -0.65
N PHE A 376 25.30 -1.78 -0.85
CA PHE A 376 24.93 -1.52 -2.25
C PHE A 376 26.13 -1.05 -3.07
N LEU A 377 26.94 -0.15 -2.55
CA LEU A 377 28.12 0.34 -3.29
C LEU A 377 29.16 -0.77 -3.47
N GLU A 378 29.26 -1.57 -2.48
CA GLU A 378 30.22 -2.68 -2.61
C GLU A 378 29.78 -3.66 -3.72
N ILE A 379 28.54 -4.02 -3.73
CA ILE A 379 28.13 -5.09 -4.67
C ILE A 379 27.97 -4.50 -6.07
N THR A 380 27.82 -3.19 -6.14
CA THR A 380 27.63 -2.63 -7.49
C THR A 380 28.97 -2.06 -7.99
N ASP A 381 30.02 -2.43 -7.34
CA ASP A 381 31.35 -2.02 -7.85
C ASP A 381 31.58 -2.66 -9.23
N LEU A 382 32.05 -1.78 -10.14
CA LEU A 382 32.12 -2.21 -11.55
C LEU A 382 33.16 -3.32 -11.71
N SER A 383 34.20 -3.30 -10.83
CA SER A 383 35.21 -4.36 -10.94
C SER A 383 34.62 -5.75 -10.67
N ARG A 384 33.44 -5.84 -10.17
CA ARG A 384 32.82 -7.14 -9.85
C ARG A 384 32.03 -7.65 -11.06
N TRP A 385 31.95 -6.72 -11.99
CA TRP A 385 31.13 -7.12 -13.15
C TRP A 385 31.92 -6.84 -14.44
N PRO A 386 32.93 -7.63 -14.67
CA PRO A 386 33.84 -7.31 -15.78
C PRO A 386 33.19 -7.60 -17.15
N ASN A 387 32.03 -8.26 -17.13
CA ASN A 387 31.42 -8.59 -18.44
C ASN A 387 30.14 -7.78 -18.66
N ALA A 388 30.01 -6.72 -17.78
CA ALA A 388 28.79 -5.90 -17.95
C ALA A 388 28.85 -5.12 -19.27
N ILE A 389 27.78 -5.15 -20.05
CA ILE A 389 27.74 -4.34 -21.30
C ILE A 389 27.50 -2.86 -20.96
N PRO A 390 27.69 -1.99 -21.88
CA PRO A 390 27.66 -0.53 -21.63
C PRO A 390 26.35 -0.09 -20.97
N ASP A 391 25.24 -0.59 -21.38
CA ASP A 391 23.97 -0.20 -20.72
C ASP A 391 23.95 -0.61 -19.24
N GLU A 392 24.46 -1.73 -18.98
CA GLU A 392 24.50 -2.19 -17.56
C GLU A 392 25.47 -1.35 -16.73
N VAL A 393 26.59 -1.05 -17.38
CA VAL A 393 27.54 -0.20 -16.64
C VAL A 393 26.90 1.17 -16.37
N CYS A 394 26.24 1.70 -17.43
CA CYS A 394 25.56 2.99 -17.22
C CYS A 394 24.52 2.88 -16.11
N TRP A 395 23.74 1.86 -16.07
CA TRP A 395 22.75 1.70 -14.98
C TRP A 395 23.43 1.66 -13.61
N LEU A 396 24.50 0.83 -13.44
CA LEU A 396 25.17 0.74 -12.12
C LEU A 396 25.69 2.12 -11.70
N GLN A 397 26.28 2.87 -12.67
CA GLN A 397 26.82 4.20 -12.29
C GLN A 397 25.67 5.13 -11.87
N PHE A 398 24.66 5.05 -12.66
CA PHE A 398 23.53 5.97 -12.34
C PHE A 398 22.88 5.56 -11.02
N ALA A 399 22.56 4.27 -10.86
CA ALA A 399 21.96 3.81 -9.59
C ALA A 399 22.81 4.19 -8.38
N ARG A 400 24.09 3.97 -8.50
CA ARG A 400 24.97 4.37 -7.37
C ARG A 400 24.86 5.87 -7.09
N ALA A 401 24.92 6.69 -8.15
CA ALA A 401 24.84 8.15 -7.93
C ALA A 401 23.49 8.53 -7.31
N SER A 402 22.45 7.95 -7.82
CA SER A 402 21.11 8.30 -7.29
C SER A 402 20.98 7.91 -5.82
N ILE A 403 21.45 6.69 -5.48
CA ILE A 403 21.32 6.23 -4.09
C ILE A 403 22.20 7.07 -3.17
N GLN A 404 23.37 7.38 -3.58
CA GLN A 404 24.24 8.23 -2.74
C GLN A 404 23.62 9.61 -2.56
N GLU A 405 23.01 10.13 -3.62
CA GLU A 405 22.36 11.45 -3.47
C GLU A 405 21.21 11.38 -2.47
N ASP A 406 20.34 10.32 -2.67
CA ASP A 406 19.24 10.17 -1.69
C ASP A 406 19.78 10.06 -0.25
N PHE A 407 20.86 9.32 -0.13
CA PHE A 407 21.43 9.17 1.24
C PHE A 407 21.98 10.52 1.74
N GLY A 408 22.72 11.28 0.92
CA GLY A 408 23.30 12.57 1.33
C GLY A 408 22.23 13.59 1.71
N ARG A 409 21.01 13.39 1.14
CA ARG A 409 19.96 14.39 1.40
C ARG A 409 19.02 13.90 2.52
N GLY A 410 19.27 12.76 3.01
CA GLY A 410 18.42 12.24 4.11
C GLY A 410 17.01 11.86 3.62
N ARG A 411 16.81 11.60 2.31
CA ARG A 411 15.45 11.20 1.87
C ARG A 411 15.39 9.69 1.61
N PRO A 412 14.09 9.17 1.55
CA PRO A 412 13.95 7.73 1.25
C PRO A 412 14.54 7.37 -0.13
N PHE A 413 15.06 6.07 -0.17
CA PHE A 413 15.65 5.65 -1.45
C PHE A 413 14.53 5.53 -2.50
N GLN A 414 14.89 6.03 -3.66
CA GLN A 414 13.95 5.91 -4.80
C GLN A 414 14.55 4.98 -5.86
N PHE A 415 13.58 4.41 -6.69
CA PHE A 415 14.08 3.57 -7.79
C PHE A 415 14.89 4.42 -8.79
N PRO A 416 15.83 3.72 -9.27
CA PRO A 416 16.46 4.49 -10.36
C PRO A 416 15.49 4.73 -11.52
N ALA A 417 15.64 5.81 -12.15
CA ALA A 417 14.65 6.39 -13.09
C ALA A 417 14.55 5.53 -14.35
N PHE A 418 15.46 4.51 -14.52
CA PHE A 418 15.18 3.66 -15.70
C PHE A 418 15.61 2.23 -15.41
N ASP A 419 14.70 1.24 -15.92
CA ASP A 419 14.90 -0.21 -15.69
C ASP A 419 15.56 -0.84 -16.93
N LEU A 420 16.58 -1.76 -16.65
CA LEU A 420 17.34 -2.38 -17.76
C LEU A 420 16.46 -3.34 -18.56
N THR A 421 15.26 -3.79 -17.94
CA THR A 421 14.42 -4.81 -18.60
C THR A 421 13.55 -4.17 -19.68
N ASN A 422 13.43 -2.82 -19.65
CA ASN A 422 12.61 -2.14 -20.67
C ASN A 422 13.49 -1.26 -21.56
N ALA A 423 14.88 -1.34 -21.49
CA ALA A 423 15.91 -0.30 -21.72
C ALA A 423 16.58 -0.53 -23.09
N TYR A 424 16.01 -1.32 -24.03
CA TYR A 424 16.88 -1.20 -25.24
C TYR A 424 16.35 -0.11 -26.15
N VAL A 425 15.19 0.58 -25.82
CA VAL A 425 14.76 1.67 -26.75
C VAL A 425 14.47 2.94 -25.92
N GLU A 426 14.68 2.90 -24.47
CA GLU A 426 14.24 4.10 -23.71
C GLU A 426 15.40 4.65 -22.89
N THR A 427 16.54 3.92 -22.98
CA THR A 427 17.57 4.33 -22.00
C THR A 427 18.19 5.66 -22.43
N SER A 428 18.41 5.85 -23.73
CA SER A 428 19.05 7.12 -24.16
C SER A 428 18.09 8.31 -23.97
N PHE A 429 16.78 8.04 -24.21
CA PHE A 429 15.81 9.15 -24.02
C PHE A 429 15.66 9.48 -22.53
N ALA A 430 15.53 8.43 -21.75
CA ALA A 430 15.42 8.68 -20.29
C ALA A 430 16.67 9.38 -19.75
N LEU A 431 17.85 8.96 -20.28
CA LEU A 431 19.11 9.51 -19.71
C LEU A 431 19.27 10.98 -20.08
N ALA A 432 18.78 11.35 -21.30
CA ALA A 432 18.88 12.77 -21.72
C ALA A 432 18.12 13.67 -20.75
N HIS A 433 17.10 13.10 -20.10
CA HIS A 433 16.31 13.94 -19.16
C HIS A 433 16.87 13.85 -17.74
N LEU A 434 17.50 12.78 -17.42
CA LEU A 434 17.86 12.58 -16.00
C LEU A 434 19.27 13.07 -15.72
N LEU A 435 20.16 12.98 -16.69
CA LEU A 435 21.59 13.23 -16.44
C LEU A 435 21.84 14.69 -16.05
N PRO A 436 21.11 15.62 -16.62
CA PRO A 436 21.37 17.02 -16.21
C PRO A 436 21.00 17.27 -14.75
N LYS A 437 20.19 16.37 -14.18
CA LYS A 437 19.79 16.57 -12.76
C LYS A 437 20.82 15.94 -11.81
N MET A 438 21.83 15.28 -12.41
CA MET A 438 22.83 14.66 -11.52
C MET A 438 24.16 15.44 -11.61
N ASP A 439 24.85 15.50 -10.44
CA ASP A 439 26.15 16.19 -10.40
C ASP A 439 27.26 15.31 -11.00
N THR A 440 27.61 15.57 -12.31
CA THR A 440 28.55 14.67 -13.04
C THR A 440 29.98 14.93 -12.58
N GLN A 441 30.12 16.02 -11.81
CA GLN A 441 31.47 16.25 -11.25
C GLN A 441 31.70 15.40 -10.00
N LYS A 442 30.57 15.13 -9.35
CA LYS A 442 30.69 14.37 -8.09
C LYS A 442 30.62 12.87 -8.35
N TYR A 443 29.89 12.44 -9.35
CA TYR A 443 29.68 10.99 -9.55
C TYR A 443 30.20 10.59 -10.93
N ASP A 444 30.78 9.34 -10.98
CA ASP A 444 31.24 8.83 -12.29
C ASP A 444 30.04 8.32 -13.11
N LEU A 445 29.72 9.18 -14.22
CA LEU A 445 28.57 8.80 -15.08
C LEU A 445 29.03 8.70 -16.54
N SER A 446 30.26 8.31 -16.67
CA SER A 446 30.88 8.36 -18.00
C SER A 446 30.23 7.34 -18.95
N ALA A 447 29.89 6.20 -18.45
CA ALA A 447 29.24 5.22 -19.35
C ALA A 447 27.87 5.73 -19.82
N CYS A 448 27.17 6.45 -18.92
CA CYS A 448 25.86 6.98 -19.32
C CYS A 448 26.01 8.09 -20.36
N ILE A 449 26.98 8.86 -20.28
CA ILE A 449 27.22 9.98 -21.21
C ILE A 449 27.58 9.43 -22.59
N ALA A 450 28.28 8.30 -22.58
CA ALA A 450 28.71 7.70 -23.87
C ALA A 450 27.50 7.15 -24.63
N LEU A 451 26.45 6.93 -23.84
CA LEU A 451 25.28 6.32 -24.50
C LEU A 451 24.36 7.39 -25.07
N LEU A 452 24.61 8.72 -24.85
CA LEU A 452 23.72 9.78 -25.35
C LEU A 452 23.98 9.99 -26.85
N PRO A 453 22.83 10.11 -27.65
CA PRO A 453 23.04 10.38 -29.07
C PRO A 453 23.92 11.63 -29.28
N THR A 454 24.94 11.47 -30.15
CA THR A 454 25.75 12.65 -30.51
C THR A 454 24.87 13.71 -31.22
N PRO A 455 24.80 14.92 -30.61
CA PRO A 455 24.00 15.95 -31.30
C PRO A 455 24.35 16.03 -32.79
N GLN A 456 23.44 15.49 -33.73
CA GLN A 456 23.70 15.67 -35.18
C GLN A 456 23.88 17.16 -35.52
N PRO A 457 25.09 17.63 -35.91
CA PRO A 457 25.33 19.03 -36.27
C PRO A 457 24.18 19.61 -37.10
#